data_AF-A0A0N9HRD4-F1
#
_entry.id   AF-A0A0N9HRD4-F1
#
_cell.length_a   1.000
_cell.length_b   1.000
_cell.length_c   1.000
_cell.angle_alpha   90.00
_cell.angle_beta   90.00
_cell.angle_gamma   90.00
#
_symmetry.space_group_name_H-M   'P 1'
#
loop_
_entity.id
_entity.type
_entity.pdbx_description
1 polymer ?
#
loop_
_entity_poly.entity_id
_entity_poly.type
_entity_poly.pdbx_seq_one_letter_code
_entity_poly.pdbx_strand_id
1 'polypeptide(L)'
;MTEERIQTGDLVTDDADAPIARDKPVGGGEGRERLEPLFDSSREQELRERWRGLQARFVDEPRDTVSEADSLVAELLRDLATSFDSARSKLEEQWSSGADVSTEDLRVTLQRYRSFFERLLEA
;
A
#
# COMPACT_ATOMS: atom_id res chain seq x y z
N MET A 1 39.57 -26.77 -61.67
CA MET A 1 38.28 -27.47 -61.61
C MET A 1 37.95 -27.67 -60.16
N THR A 2 37.29 -26.66 -59.63
CA THR A 2 36.63 -26.64 -58.32
C THR A 2 35.33 -27.44 -58.47
N GLU A 3 34.98 -28.25 -57.47
CA GLU A 3 33.61 -28.62 -57.06
C GLU A 3 33.69 -29.87 -56.16
N GLU A 4 34.13 -29.65 -54.91
CA GLU A 4 33.85 -30.58 -53.83
C GLU A 4 32.38 -30.39 -53.42
N ARG A 5 31.58 -31.43 -53.63
CA ARG A 5 30.13 -31.42 -53.39
C ARG A 5 29.88 -31.34 -51.89
N ILE A 6 29.39 -30.20 -51.42
CA ILE A 6 28.80 -30.09 -50.08
C ILE A 6 27.54 -30.98 -50.06
N GLN A 7 27.66 -32.13 -49.40
CA GLN A 7 26.53 -33.00 -49.08
C GLN A 7 25.78 -32.36 -47.91
N THR A 8 24.87 -31.44 -48.22
CA THR A 8 23.84 -30.95 -47.29
C THR A 8 22.85 -32.08 -47.05
N GLY A 9 23.22 -32.98 -46.16
CA GLY A 9 22.36 -34.00 -45.61
C GLY A 9 22.41 -33.89 -44.10
N ASP A 10 21.23 -33.69 -43.52
CA ASP A 10 20.92 -33.99 -42.13
C ASP A 10 21.45 -33.03 -41.06
N LEU A 11 20.56 -32.16 -40.60
CA LEU A 11 20.38 -31.69 -39.20
C LEU A 11 19.42 -30.50 -39.23
N VAL A 12 18.15 -30.79 -39.52
CA VAL A 12 17.04 -29.98 -39.00
C VAL A 12 16.83 -30.49 -37.58
N THR A 13 17.47 -29.85 -36.60
CA THR A 13 16.96 -29.88 -35.23
C THR A 13 15.90 -28.79 -35.17
N ASP A 14 14.67 -29.21 -35.43
CA ASP A 14 13.45 -28.57 -34.98
C ASP A 14 13.46 -28.53 -33.45
N ASP A 15 14.12 -27.53 -32.90
CA ASP A 15 14.01 -27.15 -31.48
C ASP A 15 13.19 -25.86 -31.41
N ALA A 16 11.98 -25.95 -31.97
CA ALA A 16 10.93 -24.94 -31.90
C ALA A 16 9.69 -25.54 -31.22
N ASP A 17 9.88 -26.33 -30.17
CA ASP A 17 8.79 -26.74 -29.28
C ASP A 17 9.30 -26.89 -27.84
N ALA A 18 9.86 -25.82 -27.29
CA ALA A 18 9.85 -25.64 -25.84
C ALA A 18 8.52 -24.97 -25.49
N PRO A 19 7.58 -25.64 -24.78
CA PRO A 19 6.41 -24.95 -24.26
C PRO A 19 6.92 -23.91 -23.27
N ILE A 20 6.87 -22.64 -23.70
CA ILE A 20 6.88 -21.49 -22.80
C ILE A 20 5.70 -21.76 -21.87
N ALA A 21 6.01 -22.27 -20.67
CA ALA A 21 5.04 -22.46 -19.61
C ALA A 21 4.51 -21.08 -19.23
N ARG A 22 3.51 -20.64 -20.00
CA ARG A 22 2.67 -19.51 -19.67
C ARG A 22 1.82 -19.92 -18.49
N ASP A 23 1.81 -19.01 -17.54
CA ASP A 23 0.84 -18.89 -16.48
C ASP A 23 0.94 -19.99 -15.40
N LYS A 24 1.93 -19.84 -14.53
CA LYS A 24 1.52 -19.88 -13.12
C LYS A 24 0.68 -18.62 -12.91
N PRO A 25 -0.59 -18.73 -12.48
CA PRO A 25 -1.25 -17.55 -11.96
C PRO A 25 -0.37 -17.11 -10.78
N VAL A 26 0.32 -15.98 -10.93
CA VAL A 26 0.64 -15.17 -9.76
C VAL A 26 -0.71 -14.99 -9.11
N GLY A 27 -0.90 -15.66 -7.98
CA GLY A 27 -2.14 -15.63 -7.20
C GLY A 27 -2.52 -14.18 -6.99
N GLY A 28 -3.39 -13.69 -7.87
CA GLY A 28 -4.00 -12.38 -7.80
C GLY A 28 -5.06 -12.46 -6.73
N GLY A 29 -4.63 -12.24 -5.50
CA GLY A 29 -5.51 -12.22 -4.34
C GLY A 29 -5.01 -13.11 -3.24
N GLU A 30 -4.11 -12.57 -2.41
CA GLU A 30 -4.16 -12.75 -0.96
C GLU A 30 -3.16 -11.80 -0.32
N GLY A 31 -3.69 -10.63 0.04
CA GLY A 31 -2.93 -9.48 0.50
C GLY A 31 -3.12 -8.32 -0.48
N ARG A 32 -4.29 -7.66 -0.52
CA ARG A 32 -4.35 -6.40 0.24
C ARG A 32 -3.31 -6.46 1.36
N GLU A 33 -2.07 -6.05 1.09
CA GLU A 33 -1.07 -5.79 2.12
C GLU A 33 -1.85 -5.20 3.27
N ARG A 34 -2.01 -5.98 4.35
CA ARG A 34 -3.06 -5.72 5.33
C ARG A 34 -2.85 -4.30 5.79
N LEU A 35 -3.69 -3.39 5.31
CA LEU A 35 -3.41 -1.96 5.45
C LEU A 35 -3.30 -1.74 6.95
N GLU A 36 -2.10 -1.39 7.41
CA GLU A 36 -1.90 -1.25 8.84
C GLU A 36 -2.84 -0.15 9.33
N PRO A 37 -3.65 -0.42 10.38
CA PRO A 37 -4.60 0.56 10.89
C PRO A 37 -3.94 1.92 11.14
N LEU A 38 -4.64 3.00 10.80
CA LEU A 38 -4.15 4.36 11.00
C LEU A 38 -4.07 4.77 12.47
N PHE A 39 -4.85 4.09 13.30
CA PHE A 39 -4.89 4.25 14.75
C PHE A 39 -4.44 2.98 15.44
N ASP A 40 -3.85 3.16 16.61
CA ASP A 40 -3.75 2.06 17.56
C ASP A 40 -5.14 1.69 18.09
N SER A 41 -5.36 0.40 18.31
CA SER A 41 -6.64 -0.15 18.77
C SER A 41 -7.12 0.45 20.10
N SER A 42 -6.20 0.91 20.96
CA SER A 42 -6.55 1.59 22.22
C SER A 42 -7.17 2.96 21.97
N ARG A 43 -6.56 3.74 21.07
CA ARG A 43 -7.02 5.09 20.71
C ARG A 43 -8.38 5.06 20.03
N GLU A 44 -8.59 4.10 19.13
CA GLU A 44 -9.88 3.86 18.47
C GLU A 44 -11.00 3.57 19.47
N GLN A 45 -10.71 2.78 20.52
CA GLN A 45 -11.67 2.48 21.58
C GLN A 45 -12.00 3.72 22.42
N GLU A 46 -10.98 4.49 22.83
CA GLU A 46 -11.15 5.73 23.60
C GLU A 46 -12.07 6.73 22.87
N LEU A 47 -11.80 6.98 21.59
CA LEU A 47 -12.60 7.88 20.76
C LEU A 47 -14.05 7.41 20.64
N ARG A 48 -14.28 6.10 20.48
CA ARG A 48 -15.62 5.51 20.44
C ARG A 48 -16.36 5.63 21.76
N GLU A 49 -15.68 5.44 22.88
CA GLU A 49 -16.27 5.61 24.21
C GLU A 49 -16.69 7.05 24.46
N ARG A 50 -15.81 8.02 24.14
CA ARG A 50 -16.12 9.45 24.22
C ARG A 50 -17.32 9.81 23.34
N TRP A 51 -17.36 9.32 22.11
CA TRP A 51 -18.49 9.54 21.21
C TRP A 51 -19.81 9.01 21.78
N ARG A 52 -19.82 7.78 22.33
CA ARG A 52 -21.02 7.22 22.97
C ARG A 52 -21.47 8.05 24.18
N GLY A 53 -20.52 8.56 24.97
CA GLY A 53 -20.80 9.46 26.09
C GLY A 53 -21.50 10.75 25.64
N LEU A 54 -21.06 11.33 24.53
CA LEU A 54 -21.70 12.51 23.93
C LEU A 54 -23.13 12.19 23.48
N GLN A 55 -23.33 11.09 22.76
CA GLN A 55 -24.67 10.68 22.30
C GLN A 55 -25.66 10.50 23.46
N ALA A 56 -25.20 9.97 24.61
CA ALA A 56 -26.04 9.79 25.79
C ALA A 56 -26.49 11.13 26.41
N ARG A 57 -25.64 12.16 26.41
CA ARG A 57 -25.94 13.49 26.97
C ARG A 57 -26.70 14.40 26.01
N PHE A 58 -26.75 14.08 24.72
CA PHE A 58 -27.37 14.94 23.70
C PHE A 58 -28.82 15.33 24.01
N VAL A 59 -29.58 14.44 24.63
CA VAL A 59 -31.01 14.67 24.93
C VAL A 59 -31.18 15.80 25.94
N ASP A 60 -30.28 15.90 26.91
CA ASP A 60 -30.34 16.89 28.00
C ASP A 60 -29.55 18.16 27.65
N GLU A 61 -28.40 18.00 26.99
CA GLU A 61 -27.41 19.06 26.75
C GLU A 61 -27.05 19.18 25.25
N PRO A 62 -28.00 19.49 24.35
CA PRO A 62 -27.80 19.36 22.90
C PRO A 62 -26.74 20.32 22.35
N ARG A 63 -26.67 21.56 22.86
CA ARG A 63 -25.70 22.56 22.38
C ARG A 63 -24.28 22.23 22.80
N ASP A 64 -24.09 21.91 24.08
CA ASP A 64 -22.78 21.61 24.64
C ASP A 64 -22.25 20.30 24.05
N THR A 65 -23.11 19.27 23.94
CA THR A 65 -22.76 18.00 23.28
C THR A 65 -22.30 18.18 21.84
N VAL A 66 -22.95 19.05 21.05
CA VAL A 66 -22.52 19.33 19.66
C VAL A 66 -21.17 20.04 19.62
N SER A 67 -20.94 21.01 20.51
CA SER A 67 -19.63 21.69 20.61
C SER A 67 -18.50 20.73 21.01
N GLU A 68 -18.78 19.81 21.93
CA GLU A 68 -17.82 18.78 22.35
C GLU A 68 -17.58 17.73 21.25
N ALA A 69 -18.62 17.38 20.50
CA ALA A 69 -18.51 16.49 19.34
C ALA A 69 -17.64 17.11 18.23
N ASP A 70 -17.82 18.40 17.94
CA ASP A 70 -16.96 19.15 17.02
C ASP A 70 -15.49 19.12 17.47
N SER A 71 -15.25 19.35 18.76
CA SER A 71 -13.90 19.28 19.35
C SER A 71 -13.28 17.88 19.24
N LEU A 72 -14.07 16.83 19.47
CA LEU A 72 -13.62 15.44 19.33
C LEU A 72 -13.25 15.10 17.88
N VAL A 73 -14.03 15.57 16.91
CA VAL A 73 -13.73 15.38 15.48
C VAL A 73 -12.48 16.16 15.09
N ALA A 74 -12.31 17.39 15.57
CA ALA A 74 -11.11 18.19 15.32
C ALA A 74 -9.85 17.53 15.89
N GLU A 75 -9.94 16.89 17.06
CA GLU A 75 -8.88 16.08 17.66
C GLU A 75 -8.55 14.87 16.77
N LEU A 76 -9.56 14.12 16.32
CA LEU A 76 -9.39 12.98 15.41
C LEU A 76 -8.67 13.36 14.11
N LEU A 77 -9.07 14.46 13.49
CA LEU A 77 -8.45 14.96 12.25
C LEU A 77 -6.98 15.35 12.46
N ARG A 78 -6.65 15.91 13.62
CA ARG A 78 -5.27 16.26 13.98
C ARG A 78 -4.41 15.02 14.19
N ASP A 79 -4.95 14.01 14.85
CA ASP A 79 -4.27 12.72 15.04
C ASP A 79 -3.99 12.05 13.68
N LEU A 80 -4.98 12.04 12.77
CA LEU A 80 -4.81 11.55 11.41
C LEU A 80 -3.70 12.29 10.67
N ALA A 81 -3.75 13.62 10.65
CA ALA A 81 -2.75 14.43 9.97
C ALA A 81 -1.33 14.14 10.49
N THR A 82 -1.18 13.98 11.81
CA THR A 82 0.11 13.66 12.45
C THR A 82 0.60 12.25 12.09
N SER A 83 -0.30 11.27 12.08
CA SER A 83 -0.01 9.88 11.69
C SER A 83 0.45 9.80 10.23
N PHE A 84 -0.26 10.50 9.33
CA PHE A 84 0.08 10.57 7.92
C PHE A 84 1.40 11.30 7.67
N ASP A 85 1.68 12.41 8.36
CA ASP A 85 2.95 13.13 8.23
C ASP A 85 4.14 12.27 8.70
N SER A 86 3.96 11.52 9.77
CA SER A 86 4.96 10.56 10.27
C SER A 86 5.20 9.43 9.28
N ALA A 87 4.14 8.88 8.67
CA ALA A 87 4.24 7.83 7.66
C ALA A 87 4.91 8.32 6.37
N ARG A 88 4.57 9.53 5.92
CA ARG A 88 5.21 10.19 4.77
C ARG A 88 6.69 10.42 5.03
N SER A 89 7.06 10.96 6.19
CA SER A 89 8.46 11.22 6.55
C SER A 89 9.31 9.95 6.53
N LYS A 90 8.78 8.83 7.03
CA LYS A 90 9.45 7.51 6.95
C LYS A 90 9.68 7.04 5.52
N LEU A 91 8.72 7.29 4.63
CA LEU A 91 8.88 6.97 3.20
C LEU A 91 9.96 7.86 2.58
N GLU A 92 10.00 9.16 2.91
CA GLU A 92 10.99 10.12 2.43
C GLU A 92 12.42 9.82 2.88
N GLU A 93 12.62 9.46 4.14
CA GLU A 93 13.92 9.03 4.66
C GLU A 93 14.48 7.82 3.90
N GLN A 94 13.61 6.89 3.47
CA GLN A 94 14.03 5.66 2.81
C GLN A 94 14.53 5.83 1.37
N TRP A 95 14.10 6.88 0.66
CA TRP A 95 14.53 7.12 -0.73
C TRP A 95 15.47 8.31 -0.90
N SER A 96 15.46 9.28 0.03
CA SER A 96 16.31 10.47 -0.02
C SER A 96 17.79 10.21 0.34
N SER A 97 18.14 8.99 0.77
CA SER A 97 19.54 8.60 1.02
C SER A 97 20.31 8.35 -0.29
N GLY A 98 20.82 9.43 -0.88
CA GLY A 98 22.09 9.51 -1.62
C GLY A 98 22.48 8.43 -2.65
N ALA A 99 22.46 8.86 -3.93
CA ALA A 99 23.32 8.53 -5.07
C ALA A 99 23.36 7.12 -5.71
N ASP A 100 22.95 6.03 -5.06
CA ASP A 100 22.92 4.69 -5.72
C ASP A 100 21.64 3.91 -5.36
N VAL A 101 20.48 4.49 -5.69
CA VAL A 101 19.19 3.79 -5.54
C VAL A 101 18.97 2.89 -6.75
N SER A 102 18.88 1.57 -6.53
CA SER A 102 18.60 0.62 -7.62
C SER A 102 17.20 0.83 -8.19
N THR A 103 16.99 0.48 -9.46
CA THR A 103 15.63 0.42 -10.06
C THR A 103 14.70 -0.51 -9.26
N GLU A 104 15.28 -1.51 -8.60
CA GLU A 104 14.57 -2.40 -7.69
C GLU A 104 14.03 -1.66 -6.45
N ASP A 105 14.88 -0.84 -5.82
CA ASP A 105 14.52 -0.06 -4.63
C ASP A 105 13.46 1.00 -4.96
N LEU A 106 13.52 1.59 -6.16
CA LEU A 106 12.49 2.49 -6.67
C LEU A 106 11.13 1.79 -6.82
N ARG A 107 11.13 0.55 -7.32
CA ARG A 107 9.89 -0.23 -7.44
C ARG A 107 9.30 -0.55 -6.08
N VAL A 108 10.11 -0.97 -5.12
CA VAL A 108 9.65 -1.25 -3.74
C VAL A 108 9.12 0.03 -3.09
N THR A 109 9.81 1.15 -3.28
CA THR A 109 9.36 2.47 -2.81
C THR A 109 7.99 2.83 -3.37
N LEU A 110 7.79 2.69 -4.69
CA LEU A 110 6.52 2.98 -5.34
C LEU A 110 5.38 2.07 -4.83
N GLN A 111 5.66 0.79 -4.56
CA GLN A 111 4.69 -0.12 -3.95
C GLN A 111 4.27 0.36 -2.55
N ARG A 112 5.22 0.81 -1.72
CA ARG A 112 4.92 1.37 -0.39
C ARG A 112 4.07 2.65 -0.49
N TYR A 113 4.36 3.54 -1.44
CA TYR A 113 3.53 4.72 -1.70
C TYR A 113 2.12 4.33 -2.15
N ARG A 114 1.96 3.31 -2.99
CA ARG A 114 0.64 2.80 -3.39
C ARG A 114 -0.15 2.33 -2.17
N SER A 115 0.43 1.47 -1.33
CA SER A 115 -0.28 0.96 -0.14
C SER A 115 -0.63 2.07 0.85
N PHE A 116 0.26 3.06 1.01
CA PHE A 116 -0.03 4.26 1.79
C PHE A 116 -1.18 5.08 1.21
N PHE A 117 -1.23 5.23 -0.12
CA PHE A 117 -2.28 5.94 -0.83
C PHE A 117 -3.64 5.22 -0.75
N GLU A 118 -3.68 3.89 -0.92
CA GLU A 118 -4.91 3.12 -0.74
C GLU A 118 -5.42 3.24 0.70
N ARG A 119 -4.52 3.22 1.70
CA ARG A 119 -4.88 3.45 3.10
C ARG A 119 -5.47 4.85 3.35
N LEU A 120 -5.01 5.87 2.63
CA LEU A 120 -5.59 7.22 2.69
C LEU A 120 -7.00 7.27 2.11
N LEU A 121 -7.31 6.45 1.10
CA LEU A 121 -8.63 6.39 0.47
C LEU A 121 -9.65 5.56 1.24
N GLU A 122 -9.19 4.59 2.03
CA GLU A 122 -10.05 3.74 2.88
C GLU A 122 -10.30 4.33 4.29
N ALA A 123 -9.70 5.48 4.61
CA ALA A 123 -9.77 6.14 5.90
C ALA A 123 -11.09 6.91 6.16
#